data_AF-A0A7G6RIC8-F1
#
_entry.id   AF-A0A7G6RIC8-F1
#
_cell.length_a   1.000
_cell.length_b   1.000
_cell.length_c   1.000
_cell.angle_alpha   90.00
_cell.angle_beta   90.00
_cell.angle_gamma   90.00
#
_symmetry.space_group_name_H-M   'P 1'
#
loop_
_entity.id
_entity.type
_entity.pdbx_description
1 polymer ?
#
loop_
_entity_poly.entity_id
_entity_poly.type
_entity_poly.pdbx_seq_one_letter_code
_entity_poly.pdbx_strand_id
1 'polypeptide(L)'
;MYSTQIPPTAAERSAVIDYARKTYYNEREISDAAISNVLTLSDGDRIICVRFTAKNRLTERVGVTTRSFHDDQRYGFALGGYTYQDYYCNPKWLFYSPFAELERLI
;
A
#
# COMPACT_ATOMS: atom_id res chain seq x y z
N MET A 1 -7.69 -19.01 -0.85
CA MET A 1 -7.45 -19.08 -2.31
C MET A 1 -7.83 -17.73 -2.87
N TYR A 2 -6.93 -17.06 -3.60
CA TYR A 2 -7.18 -15.70 -4.11
C TYR A 2 -7.94 -15.79 -5.43
N SER A 3 -8.95 -14.93 -5.61
CA SER A 3 -9.89 -15.04 -6.73
C SER A 3 -9.36 -14.33 -7.99
N THR A 4 -8.81 -13.12 -7.84
CA THR A 4 -8.39 -12.27 -8.97
C THR A 4 -7.32 -11.26 -8.56
N GLN A 5 -6.51 -10.83 -9.52
CA GLN A 5 -5.57 -9.71 -9.41
C GLN A 5 -5.89 -8.69 -10.50
N ILE A 6 -6.44 -7.54 -10.13
CA ILE A 6 -6.87 -6.50 -11.07
C ILE A 6 -6.06 -5.23 -10.83
N PRO A 7 -5.50 -4.57 -11.86
CA PRO A 7 -4.83 -3.28 -11.67
C PRO A 7 -5.72 -2.27 -10.93
N PRO A 8 -5.18 -1.52 -9.97
CA PRO A 8 -5.98 -0.55 -9.23
C PRO A 8 -6.45 0.58 -10.14
N THR A 9 -7.69 1.01 -9.92
CA THR A 9 -8.25 2.20 -10.55
C THR A 9 -7.60 3.48 -10.02
N ALA A 10 -7.77 4.59 -10.73
CA ALA A 10 -7.26 5.89 -10.28
C ALA A 10 -7.86 6.31 -8.92
N ALA A 11 -9.14 6.01 -8.67
CA ALA A 11 -9.79 6.31 -7.40
C ALA A 11 -9.18 5.50 -6.24
N GLU A 12 -8.91 4.22 -6.46
CA GLU A 12 -8.28 3.33 -5.47
C GLU A 12 -6.84 3.77 -5.17
N ARG A 13 -6.06 4.13 -6.21
CA ARG A 13 -4.73 4.74 -6.02
C ARG A 13 -4.81 6.01 -5.19
N SER A 14 -5.77 6.90 -5.48
CA SER A 14 -5.95 8.15 -4.74
C SER A 14 -6.30 7.91 -3.26
N ALA A 15 -7.17 6.94 -2.96
CA ALA A 15 -7.52 6.60 -1.58
C ALA A 15 -6.30 6.14 -0.77
N VAL A 16 -5.43 5.32 -1.38
CA VAL A 16 -4.16 4.90 -0.77
C VAL A 16 -3.25 6.10 -0.50
N ILE A 17 -3.13 7.04 -1.45
CA ILE A 17 -2.34 8.27 -1.27
C ILE A 17 -2.89 9.14 -0.13
N ASP A 18 -4.21 9.31 -0.06
CA ASP A 18 -4.85 10.12 0.98
C ASP A 18 -4.65 9.53 2.38
N TYR A 19 -4.65 8.19 2.49
CA TYR A 19 -4.29 7.53 3.74
C TYR A 19 -2.80 7.69 4.05
N ALA A 20 -1.93 7.40 3.08
CA ALA A 20 -0.48 7.48 3.22
C ALA A 20 -0.03 8.87 3.71
N ARG A 21 -0.64 9.95 3.18
CA ARG A 21 -0.38 11.33 3.61
C ARG A 21 -0.64 11.56 5.11
N LYS A 22 -1.66 10.92 5.68
CA LYS A 22 -1.99 11.03 7.11
C LYS A 22 -1.06 10.17 7.98
N THR A 23 -0.60 9.05 7.44
CA THR A 23 0.12 8.02 8.20
C THR A 23 1.63 8.21 8.19
N TYR A 24 2.21 8.60 7.06
CA TYR A 24 3.67 8.68 6.87
C TYR A 24 4.25 10.08 7.12
N TYR A 25 3.57 10.92 7.90
CA TYR A 25 4.01 12.29 8.19
C TYR A 25 5.40 12.40 8.87
N ASN A 26 5.87 11.31 9.50
CA ASN A 26 7.19 11.23 10.14
C ASN A 26 8.32 10.82 9.18
N GLU A 27 8.00 10.42 7.96
CA GLU A 27 9.00 10.04 6.96
C GLU A 27 9.63 11.30 6.33
N ARG A 28 10.92 11.23 6.03
CA ARG A 28 11.71 12.33 5.44
C ARG A 28 11.82 12.20 3.93
N GLU A 29 11.77 10.97 3.45
CA GLU A 29 11.97 10.61 2.05
C GLU A 29 11.32 9.25 1.84
N ILE A 30 10.60 9.10 0.74
CA ILE A 30 10.04 7.83 0.25
C ILE A 30 10.62 7.59 -1.14
N SER A 31 11.13 6.39 -1.39
CA SER A 31 11.67 5.97 -2.70
C SER A 31 11.26 4.54 -3.03
N ASP A 32 11.45 4.15 -4.30
CA ASP A 32 11.20 2.80 -4.80
C ASP A 32 9.77 2.33 -4.53
N ALA A 33 8.81 3.26 -4.60
CA ALA A 33 7.44 2.99 -4.25
C ALA A 33 6.77 2.13 -5.33
N ALA A 34 6.11 1.06 -4.88
CA ALA A 34 5.37 0.15 -5.74
C ALA A 34 4.02 -0.19 -5.11
N ILE A 35 3.01 -0.31 -5.97
CA ILE A 35 1.65 -0.68 -5.61
C ILE A 35 1.26 -1.98 -6.30
N SER A 36 0.61 -2.88 -5.56
CA SER A 36 0.13 -4.14 -6.11
C SER A 36 -1.15 -3.96 -6.94
N ASN A 37 -1.47 -4.98 -7.71
CA ASN A 37 -2.86 -5.20 -8.13
C ASN A 37 -3.77 -5.37 -6.90
N VAL A 38 -5.04 -5.01 -7.06
CA VAL A 38 -6.09 -5.32 -6.09
C VAL A 38 -6.30 -6.82 -6.06
N LEU A 39 -6.21 -7.39 -4.87
CA LEU A 39 -6.44 -8.79 -4.56
C LEU A 39 -7.82 -8.95 -3.95
N THR A 40 -8.62 -9.87 -4.47
CA THR A 40 -9.85 -10.31 -3.79
C THR A 40 -9.58 -11.62 -3.04
N LEU A 41 -9.73 -11.57 -1.72
CA LEU A 41 -9.59 -12.69 -0.80
C LEU A 41 -10.81 -13.61 -0.86
N SER A 42 -10.69 -14.81 -0.31
CA SER A 42 -11.75 -15.83 -0.36
C SER A 42 -13.00 -15.48 0.45
N ASP A 43 -12.87 -14.60 1.44
CA ASP A 43 -13.97 -14.04 2.23
C ASP A 43 -14.63 -12.82 1.56
N GLY A 44 -14.17 -12.44 0.36
CA GLY A 44 -14.68 -11.30 -0.39
C GLY A 44 -14.00 -9.98 -0.02
N ASP A 45 -13.08 -9.97 0.94
CA ASP A 45 -12.30 -8.79 1.28
C ASP A 45 -11.36 -8.43 0.12
N ARG A 46 -11.22 -7.13 -0.15
CA ARG A 46 -10.34 -6.63 -1.20
C ARG A 46 -9.17 -5.93 -0.55
N ILE A 47 -7.96 -6.30 -0.95
CA ILE A 47 -6.74 -5.71 -0.42
C ILE A 47 -5.87 -5.15 -1.55
N ILE A 48 -5.14 -4.09 -1.25
CA ILE A 48 -4.07 -3.57 -2.08
C ILE A 48 -2.83 -3.37 -1.23
N CYS A 49 -1.67 -3.65 -1.77
CA CYS A 49 -0.42 -3.60 -1.06
C CYS A 49 0.48 -2.49 -1.60
N VAL A 50 1.19 -1.83 -0.71
CA VAL A 50 2.21 -0.85 -1.07
C VAL A 50 3.54 -1.26 -0.44
N ARG A 51 4.61 -1.12 -1.21
CA ARG A 51 5.99 -1.31 -0.76
C ARG A 51 6.78 -0.07 -1.09
N PHE A 52 7.63 0.38 -0.19
CA PHE A 52 8.51 1.51 -0.44
C PHE A 52 9.68 1.49 0.53
N THR A 53 10.76 2.16 0.15
CA THR A 53 11.87 2.47 1.03
C THR A 53 11.60 3.82 1.68
N ALA A 54 11.74 3.94 2.99
CA ALA A 54 11.58 5.20 3.70
C ALA A 54 12.77 5.54 4.59
N LYS A 55 13.10 6.84 4.64
CA LYS A 55 14.01 7.41 5.64
C LYS A 55 13.23 8.07 6.75
N ASN A 56 13.49 7.69 8.00
CA ASN A 56 12.83 8.29 9.16
C ASN A 56 13.44 9.67 9.50
N ARG A 57 12.61 10.71 9.70
CA ARG A 57 13.08 12.06 10.08
C ARG A 57 13.86 12.12 11.40
N LEU A 58 13.53 11.25 12.34
CA LEU A 58 14.08 11.27 13.70
C LEU A 58 15.38 10.49 13.87
N THR A 59 15.60 9.45 13.04
CA THR A 59 16.71 8.50 13.24
C THR A 59 17.58 8.30 12.01
N GLU A 60 17.22 8.91 10.87
CA GLU A 60 17.88 8.76 9.56
C GLU A 60 18.00 7.31 9.06
N ARG A 61 17.28 6.38 9.69
CA ARG A 61 17.27 4.97 9.29
C ARG A 61 16.48 4.80 8.00
N VAL A 62 17.08 4.05 7.07
CA VAL A 62 16.46 3.55 5.85
C VAL A 62 15.87 2.17 6.12
N GLY A 63 14.64 1.93 5.71
CA GLY A 63 14.02 0.61 5.78
C GLY A 63 12.99 0.39 4.69
N VAL A 64 12.76 -0.89 4.33
CA VAL A 64 11.67 -1.28 3.43
C VAL A 64 10.41 -1.43 4.25
N THR A 65 9.41 -0.63 3.92
CA THR A 65 8.06 -0.71 4.48
C THR A 65 7.18 -1.46 3.49
N THR A 66 6.40 -2.41 4.01
CA THR A 66 5.35 -3.11 3.25
C THR A 66 4.06 -3.01 4.04
N ARG A 67 2.98 -2.59 3.40
CA ARG A 67 1.68 -2.38 4.03
C ARG A 67 0.55 -2.89 3.15
N SER A 68 -0.39 -3.62 3.73
CA SER A 68 -1.70 -3.86 3.12
C SER A 68 -2.65 -2.70 3.43
N PHE A 69 -3.64 -2.52 2.56
CA PHE A 69 -4.77 -1.61 2.70
C PHE A 69 -6.01 -2.39 2.33
N HIS A 70 -7.08 -2.19 3.10
CA HIS A 70 -8.32 -2.95 2.93
C HIS A 70 -9.39 -2.04 2.38
N ASP A 71 -10.20 -2.59 1.48
CA ASP A 71 -11.32 -1.90 0.88
C ASP A 71 -12.47 -1.79 1.89
N ASP A 72 -12.72 -0.57 2.34
CA ASP A 72 -13.90 -0.23 3.13
C ASP A 72 -15.03 0.22 2.20
N GLN A 73 -16.23 -0.33 2.38
CA GLN A 73 -17.37 -0.01 1.51
C GLN A 73 -17.74 1.48 1.51
N ARG A 74 -17.35 2.25 2.52
CA ARG A 74 -17.66 3.68 2.67
C ARG A 74 -16.50 4.58 2.27
N TYR A 75 -15.26 4.12 2.42
CA TYR A 75 -14.06 4.95 2.24
C TYR A 75 -13.03 4.40 1.24
N GLY A 76 -13.30 3.25 0.60
CA GLY A 76 -12.35 2.57 -0.30
C GLY A 76 -11.13 2.04 0.46
N PHE A 77 -9.96 1.98 -0.20
CA PHE A 77 -8.67 1.62 0.40
C PHE A 77 -8.09 2.68 1.36
N ALA A 78 -8.95 3.27 2.20
CA ALA A 78 -8.61 4.29 3.17
C ALA A 78 -8.47 3.74 4.60
N LEU A 79 -8.52 2.41 4.77
CA LEU A 79 -8.15 1.76 6.02
C LEU A 79 -6.75 1.15 5.83
N GLY A 80 -5.81 1.59 6.66
CA GLY A 80 -4.54 0.89 6.79
C GLY A 80 -4.83 -0.54 7.20
N GLY A 81 -4.24 -1.47 6.48
CA GLY A 81 -4.42 -2.88 6.76
C GLY A 81 -3.90 -3.23 8.14
N TYR A 82 -4.47 -4.29 8.70
CA TYR A 82 -3.97 -4.79 9.96
C TYR A 82 -2.53 -5.26 9.77
N THR A 83 -1.61 -4.86 10.65
CA THR A 83 -0.17 -5.18 10.52
C THR A 83 0.09 -6.70 10.40
N TYR A 84 -0.78 -7.54 10.96
CA TYR A 84 -0.70 -8.99 10.85
C TYR A 84 -1.11 -9.54 9.47
N GLN A 85 -1.58 -8.71 8.54
CA GLN A 85 -1.98 -9.06 7.18
C GLN A 85 -1.00 -8.58 6.12
N ASP A 86 0.08 -7.89 6.51
CA ASP A 86 1.17 -7.49 5.61
C ASP A 86 1.85 -8.72 4.94
N TYR A 87 1.67 -9.93 5.47
CA TYR A 87 2.16 -11.16 4.83
C TYR A 87 1.51 -11.43 3.47
N TYR A 88 0.29 -10.93 3.23
CA TYR A 88 -0.37 -11.02 1.92
C TYR A 88 0.35 -10.21 0.84
N CYS A 89 1.21 -9.27 1.23
CA CYS A 89 1.96 -8.40 0.33
C CYS A 89 3.33 -8.96 -0.07
N ASN A 90 3.77 -10.09 0.47
CA ASN A 90 5.05 -10.72 0.14
C ASN A 90 5.05 -11.91 -0.85
N PRO A 91 3.91 -12.47 -1.32
CA PRO A 91 3.96 -13.55 -2.28
C PRO A 91 4.59 -13.16 -3.63
N LYS A 92 5.37 -14.07 -4.23
CA LYS A 92 6.05 -13.83 -5.53
C LYS A 92 5.09 -13.68 -6.72
N TRP A 93 3.87 -14.18 -6.60
CA TRP A 93 2.86 -14.16 -7.65
C TRP A 93 2.02 -12.87 -7.63
N LEU A 94 2.21 -11.99 -6.64
CA LEU A 94 1.54 -10.70 -6.58
C LEU A 94 2.26 -9.70 -7.50
N PHE A 95 1.52 -9.12 -8.43
CA PHE A 95 2.07 -8.16 -9.38
C PHE A 95 2.14 -6.76 -8.76
N TYR A 96 3.30 -6.12 -8.93
CA TYR A 96 3.56 -4.76 -8.50
C TYR A 96 3.87 -3.88 -9.71
N SER A 97 3.39 -2.65 -9.64
CA SER A 97 3.67 -1.59 -10.60
C SER A 97 4.25 -0.36 -9.88
N PRO A 98 5.05 0.48 -10.57
CA PRO A 98 5.57 1.71 -9.98
C PRO A 98 4.46 2.62 -9.44
N PHE A 99 4.72 3.26 -8.31
CA PHE A 99 3.79 4.15 -7.63
C PHE A 99 4.42 5.50 -7.26
N ALA A 100 4.84 6.21 -8.30
CA ALA A 100 5.53 7.50 -8.17
C ALA A 100 4.72 8.58 -7.45
N GLU A 101 3.39 8.46 -7.41
CA GLU A 101 2.53 9.37 -6.65
C GLU A 101 2.85 9.35 -5.15
N LEU A 102 3.28 8.21 -4.61
CA LEU A 102 3.63 8.07 -3.20
C LEU A 102 4.97 8.75 -2.88
N GLU A 103 5.96 8.64 -3.77
CA GLU A 103 7.28 9.25 -3.60
C GLU A 103 7.19 10.78 -3.56
N ARG A 104 6.21 11.35 -4.27
CA ARG A 104 5.96 12.81 -4.32
C ARG A 104 5.26 13.36 -3.08
N LEU A 105 5.00 12.54 -2.06
CA LEU A 105 4.33 13.00 -0.83
C LEU A 105 5.21 13.87 0.06
N ILE A 106 6.55 13.72 -0.01
CA ILE A 106 7.50 14.28 0.97
C ILE A 106 8.66 14.98 0.27
#